data_AF-A0AA51UNU8-F1
#
_entry.id   AF-A0AA51UNU8-F1
#
_cell.length_a   1.000
_cell.length_b   1.000
_cell.length_c   1.000
_cell.angle_alpha   90.00
_cell.angle_beta   90.00
_cell.angle_gamma   90.00
#
_symmetry.space_group_name_H-M   'P 1'
#
loop_
_entity.id
_entity.type
_entity.pdbx_description
1 polymer ?
#
loop_
_entity_poly.entity_id
_entity_poly.type
_entity_poly.pdbx_seq_one_letter_code
_entity_poly.pdbx_strand_id
1 'polypeptide(L)'
;MIESLGIKLEFHNTEIGIFKHGMTPEGTSLNMCKQILEQKFKNDNSFKLGYVPDCDGDRGNLVAILKKEQASIITPQKIFALSVLSELSYLYHTGIKDNLAVVVNDATSLNIEKIASLFNTKVYRVEVGEANLTEMADLLRNKGLIVKILGEGSNGGNITYPSKVRDPLTTLFSIIKLLKIKNLYKIWCSISNNSYNEHYTLEDILKTINFYSNVEVSSEKAMLKIKAKNQEILKTNYEKLLEKEFNNNTVLQKLPIHNYEIINYEGIKQTLSRTGDSSGGLKVLFKNNKHEIIASLWFRGSKTEPIFRVLSEVISEHNDLLYPLLDFHTDLIHSANSLT
;
A
#
# COMPACT_ATOMS: atom_id res chain seq x y z
N MET A 1 10.76 -24.67 -11.34
CA MET A 1 11.41 -23.76 -10.37
C MET A 1 10.59 -23.58 -9.10
N ILE A 2 9.29 -23.27 -9.16
CA ILE A 2 8.48 -23.11 -7.94
C ILE A 2 8.20 -24.47 -7.27
N GLU A 3 7.81 -25.50 -8.04
CA GLU A 3 7.55 -26.84 -7.50
C GLU A 3 8.79 -27.50 -6.88
N SER A 4 9.98 -27.22 -7.41
CA SER A 4 11.25 -27.70 -6.84
C SER A 4 11.56 -27.13 -5.45
N LEU A 5 10.82 -26.11 -5.01
CA LEU A 5 10.88 -25.58 -3.64
C LEU A 5 9.86 -26.27 -2.70
N GLY A 6 9.23 -27.35 -3.12
CA GLY A 6 8.22 -28.09 -2.36
C GLY A 6 6.87 -27.38 -2.31
N ILE A 7 6.60 -26.46 -3.23
CA ILE A 7 5.33 -25.73 -3.33
C ILE A 7 4.44 -26.45 -4.34
N LYS A 8 3.28 -26.91 -3.89
CA LYS A 8 2.24 -27.45 -4.77
C LYS A 8 1.59 -26.31 -5.54
N LEU A 9 1.48 -26.45 -6.86
CA LEU A 9 0.91 -25.45 -7.75
C LEU A 9 -0.18 -26.04 -8.64
N GLU A 10 -1.12 -25.19 -9.02
CA GLU A 10 -2.06 -25.46 -10.08
C GLU A 10 -2.27 -24.17 -10.89
N PHE A 11 -2.31 -24.29 -12.21
CA PHE A 11 -2.48 -23.16 -13.10
C PHE A 11 -3.85 -23.21 -13.76
N HIS A 12 -4.49 -22.04 -13.87
CA HIS A 12 -5.79 -21.87 -14.53
C HIS A 12 -5.68 -20.74 -15.56
N ASN A 13 -6.45 -20.83 -16.65
CA ASN A 13 -6.48 -19.83 -17.72
C ASN A 13 -5.09 -19.59 -18.35
N THR A 14 -4.35 -20.66 -18.64
CA THR A 14 -2.98 -20.62 -19.18
C THR A 14 -2.90 -20.44 -20.70
N GLU A 15 -4.04 -20.32 -21.38
CA GLU A 15 -4.06 -20.14 -22.83
C GLU A 15 -3.70 -18.69 -23.21
N ILE A 16 -2.58 -18.54 -23.92
CA ILE A 16 -2.04 -17.24 -24.32
C ILE A 16 -3.03 -16.51 -25.23
N GLY A 17 -3.26 -15.22 -24.96
CA GLY A 17 -4.15 -14.37 -25.74
C GLY A 17 -5.63 -14.47 -25.36
N ILE A 18 -5.99 -15.32 -24.38
CA ILE A 18 -7.37 -15.43 -23.89
C ILE A 18 -7.48 -14.87 -22.47
N PHE A 19 -8.10 -13.69 -22.35
CA PHE A 19 -8.32 -13.02 -21.07
C PHE A 19 -9.68 -13.44 -20.46
N LYS A 20 -9.65 -14.01 -19.24
CA LYS A 20 -10.84 -14.50 -18.53
C LYS A 20 -11.30 -13.62 -17.37
N HIS A 21 -10.57 -12.54 -17.08
CA HIS A 21 -10.89 -11.52 -16.08
C HIS A 21 -10.53 -10.13 -16.62
N GLY A 22 -10.90 -9.07 -15.89
CA GLY A 22 -10.50 -7.71 -16.24
C GLY A 22 -8.98 -7.55 -16.19
N MET A 23 -8.43 -6.62 -16.97
CA MET A 23 -6.97 -6.39 -17.06
C MET A 23 -6.36 -6.11 -15.69
N THR A 24 -7.03 -5.31 -14.86
CA THR A 24 -6.59 -5.05 -13.49
C THR A 24 -6.98 -6.22 -12.57
N PRO A 25 -6.03 -6.81 -11.82
CA PRO A 25 -6.25 -7.96 -10.96
C PRO A 25 -6.81 -7.52 -9.60
N GLU A 26 -7.93 -6.80 -9.61
CA GLU A 26 -8.55 -6.23 -8.40
C GLU A 26 -10.07 -6.43 -8.43
N GLY A 27 -10.70 -6.32 -7.26
CA GLY A 27 -12.15 -6.43 -7.12
C GLY A 27 -12.71 -7.70 -7.74
N THR A 28 -13.67 -7.54 -8.65
CA THR A 28 -14.40 -8.66 -9.28
C THR A 28 -13.54 -9.55 -10.16
N SER A 29 -12.39 -9.06 -10.67
CA SER A 29 -11.42 -9.87 -11.43
C SER A 29 -10.88 -11.06 -10.62
N LEU A 30 -10.94 -10.99 -9.29
CA LEU A 30 -10.43 -12.04 -8.39
C LEU A 30 -11.48 -13.08 -8.00
N ASN A 31 -12.75 -12.87 -8.34
CA ASN A 31 -13.85 -13.74 -7.91
C ASN A 31 -13.68 -15.18 -8.44
N MET A 32 -13.21 -15.35 -9.68
CA MET A 32 -12.94 -16.67 -10.24
C MET A 32 -11.83 -17.39 -9.45
N CYS A 33 -10.71 -16.70 -9.18
CA CYS A 33 -9.62 -17.26 -8.37
C CYS A 33 -10.10 -17.64 -6.96
N LYS A 34 -10.95 -16.80 -6.36
CA LYS A 34 -11.56 -17.06 -5.05
C LYS A 34 -12.37 -18.36 -5.07
N GLN A 35 -13.27 -18.53 -6.03
CA GLN A 35 -14.10 -19.73 -6.15
C GLN A 35 -13.27 -21.00 -6.39
N ILE A 36 -12.27 -20.91 -7.28
CA ILE A 36 -11.36 -22.02 -7.57
C ILE A 36 -10.60 -22.41 -6.29
N LEU A 37 -10.05 -21.44 -5.57
CA LEU A 37 -9.28 -21.69 -4.35
C LEU A 37 -10.14 -22.35 -3.27
N GLU A 38 -11.39 -21.91 -3.07
CA GLU A 38 -12.32 -22.53 -2.11
C GLU A 38 -12.67 -23.97 -2.48
N GLN A 39 -12.91 -24.26 -3.76
CA GLN A 39 -13.17 -25.62 -4.22
C GLN A 39 -11.96 -26.53 -4.02
N LYS A 40 -10.76 -26.03 -4.33
CA LYS A 40 -9.51 -26.78 -4.15
C LYS A 40 -9.20 -27.03 -2.69
N PHE A 41 -9.35 -26.01 -1.84
CA PHE A 41 -9.10 -26.14 -0.40
C PHE A 41 -10.00 -27.20 0.27
N LYS A 42 -11.27 -27.32 -0.15
CA LYS A 42 -12.18 -28.36 0.34
C LYS A 42 -11.70 -29.78 0.05
N ASN A 43 -11.08 -29.99 -1.12
CA ASN A 43 -10.57 -31.29 -1.53
C ASN A 43 -9.17 -31.55 -0.99
N ASP A 44 -8.35 -30.51 -0.89
CA ASP A 44 -6.96 -30.56 -0.45
C ASP A 44 -6.59 -29.24 0.26
N ASN A 45 -6.47 -29.33 1.59
CA ASN A 45 -6.21 -28.19 2.46
C ASN A 45 -4.79 -27.58 2.33
N SER A 46 -3.93 -28.14 1.47
CA SER A 46 -2.64 -27.54 1.12
C SER A 46 -2.77 -26.31 0.21
N PHE A 47 -3.88 -26.18 -0.54
CA PHE A 47 -4.17 -25.02 -1.38
C PHE A 47 -4.70 -23.83 -0.58
N LYS A 48 -3.80 -23.02 -0.01
CA LYS A 48 -4.16 -21.90 0.87
C LYS A 48 -4.08 -20.53 0.21
N LEU A 49 -3.39 -20.42 -0.93
CA LEU A 49 -3.13 -19.16 -1.62
C LEU A 49 -3.54 -19.31 -3.10
N GLY A 50 -4.19 -18.28 -3.62
CA GLY A 50 -4.47 -18.06 -5.03
C GLY A 50 -3.88 -16.71 -5.44
N TYR A 51 -3.41 -16.60 -6.67
CA TYR A 51 -2.74 -15.39 -7.15
C TYR A 51 -3.17 -15.10 -8.58
N VAL A 52 -3.49 -13.84 -8.86
CA VAL A 52 -3.91 -13.39 -10.19
C VAL A 52 -3.00 -12.24 -10.62
N PRO A 53 -2.11 -12.45 -11.61
CA PRO A 53 -1.35 -11.37 -12.23
C PRO A 53 -2.20 -10.65 -13.28
N ASP A 54 -1.74 -9.47 -13.72
CA ASP A 54 -2.23 -8.85 -14.95
C ASP A 54 -1.53 -9.38 -16.21
N CYS A 55 -1.86 -8.80 -17.35
CA CYS A 55 -1.53 -9.33 -18.68
C CYS A 55 -0.02 -9.37 -18.96
N ASP A 56 0.70 -8.33 -18.56
CA ASP A 56 2.16 -8.21 -18.71
C ASP A 56 2.91 -8.63 -17.44
N GLY A 57 2.19 -8.96 -16.37
CA GLY A 57 2.76 -9.42 -15.12
C GLY A 57 3.53 -8.33 -14.40
N ASP A 58 3.04 -7.08 -14.42
CA ASP A 58 3.59 -5.97 -13.63
C ASP A 58 2.83 -5.80 -12.29
N ARG A 59 1.58 -6.29 -12.24
CA ARG A 59 0.73 -6.32 -11.04
C ARG A 59 0.25 -7.72 -10.78
N GLY A 60 -0.17 -7.93 -9.54
CA GLY A 60 -0.96 -9.08 -9.21
C GLY A 60 -1.42 -9.04 -7.77
N ASN A 61 -2.49 -9.78 -7.51
CA ASN A 61 -3.19 -9.69 -6.25
C ASN A 61 -3.43 -11.08 -5.66
N LEU A 62 -3.50 -11.12 -4.33
CA LEU A 62 -3.51 -12.35 -3.56
C LEU A 62 -4.91 -12.62 -3.04
N VAL A 63 -5.34 -13.86 -3.24
CA VAL A 63 -6.48 -14.45 -2.56
C VAL A 63 -5.94 -15.49 -1.58
N ALA A 64 -6.45 -15.50 -0.35
CA ALA A 64 -6.00 -16.45 0.66
C ALA A 64 -7.17 -17.06 1.41
N ILE A 65 -7.04 -18.33 1.79
CA ILE A 65 -7.95 -18.97 2.73
C ILE A 65 -7.67 -18.40 4.13
N LEU A 66 -8.62 -17.61 4.65
CA LEU A 66 -8.59 -17.07 6.02
C LEU A 66 -9.60 -17.85 6.91
N LYS A 67 -9.80 -17.45 8.17
CA LYS A 67 -10.74 -18.09 9.11
C LYS A 67 -12.08 -18.45 8.46
N LYS A 68 -12.61 -19.62 8.85
CA LYS A 68 -13.83 -20.26 8.32
C LYS A 68 -13.70 -20.91 6.93
N GLU A 69 -12.49 -21.29 6.51
CA GLU A 69 -12.26 -22.00 5.24
C GLU A 69 -12.74 -21.22 4.01
N GLN A 70 -12.84 -19.89 4.14
CA GLN A 70 -13.33 -19.00 3.08
C GLN A 70 -12.17 -18.21 2.50
N ALA A 71 -12.16 -18.11 1.17
CA ALA A 71 -11.16 -17.33 0.48
C ALA A 71 -11.51 -15.84 0.60
N SER A 72 -10.51 -15.04 0.95
CA SER A 72 -10.60 -13.60 1.06
C SER A 72 -9.58 -12.95 0.15
N ILE A 73 -9.99 -11.89 -0.52
CA ILE A 73 -9.08 -11.03 -1.28
C ILE A 73 -8.27 -10.23 -0.27
N ILE A 74 -6.94 -10.26 -0.41
CA ILE A 74 -6.05 -9.42 0.39
C ILE A 74 -5.86 -8.11 -0.37
N THR A 75 -6.04 -6.98 0.29
CA THR A 75 -5.95 -5.69 -0.40
C THR A 75 -4.51 -5.39 -0.85
N PRO A 76 -4.31 -4.65 -1.96
CA PRO A 76 -2.97 -4.41 -2.50
C PRO A 76 -1.99 -3.77 -1.50
N GLN A 77 -2.48 -2.82 -0.70
CA GLN A 77 -1.68 -2.16 0.36
C GLN A 77 -1.19 -3.18 1.41
N LYS A 78 -2.03 -4.15 1.78
CA LYS A 78 -1.67 -5.21 2.75
C LYS A 78 -0.68 -6.21 2.16
N ILE A 79 -0.82 -6.54 0.87
CA ILE A 79 0.13 -7.40 0.16
C ILE A 79 1.53 -6.79 0.13
N PHE A 80 1.60 -5.50 -0.19
CA PHE A 80 2.88 -4.80 -0.17
C PHE A 80 3.46 -4.70 1.25
N ALA A 81 2.63 -4.45 2.27
CA ALA A 81 3.06 -4.48 3.67
C ALA A 81 3.62 -5.84 4.11
N LEU A 82 3.00 -6.96 3.68
CA LEU A 82 3.54 -8.31 3.91
C LEU A 82 4.90 -8.52 3.23
N SER A 83 5.08 -7.97 2.02
CA SER A 83 6.34 -8.06 1.28
C SER A 83 7.44 -7.27 1.99
N VAL A 84 7.15 -6.04 2.42
CA VAL A 84 8.08 -5.21 3.24
C VAL A 84 8.44 -5.92 4.53
N LEU A 85 7.45 -6.45 5.25
CA LEU A 85 7.69 -7.20 6.47
C LEU A 85 8.63 -8.40 6.22
N SER A 86 8.38 -9.16 5.16
CA SER A 86 9.19 -10.33 4.81
C SER A 86 10.63 -9.97 4.48
N GLU A 87 10.83 -8.97 3.63
CA GLU A 87 12.18 -8.60 3.19
C GLU A 87 12.99 -7.94 4.31
N LEU A 88 12.39 -7.08 5.15
CA LEU A 88 13.08 -6.51 6.31
C LEU A 88 13.39 -7.57 7.37
N SER A 89 12.44 -8.47 7.67
CA SER A 89 12.70 -9.60 8.57
C SER A 89 13.82 -10.49 8.06
N TYR A 90 13.92 -10.69 6.74
CA TYR A 90 14.96 -11.50 6.12
C TYR A 90 16.34 -10.85 6.22
N LEU A 91 16.45 -9.53 6.03
CA LEU A 91 17.69 -8.80 6.29
C LEU A 91 18.12 -8.95 7.75
N TYR A 92 17.20 -8.78 8.70
CA TYR A 92 17.48 -8.98 10.12
C TYR A 92 17.92 -10.41 10.43
N HIS A 93 17.26 -11.40 9.82
CA HIS A 93 17.59 -12.82 9.96
C HIS A 93 19.00 -13.14 9.46
N THR A 94 19.46 -12.46 8.41
CA THR A 94 20.81 -12.60 7.84
C THR A 94 21.86 -11.70 8.51
N GLY A 95 21.47 -10.93 9.54
CA GLY A 95 22.37 -10.09 10.33
C GLY A 95 22.49 -8.64 9.85
N ILE A 96 21.76 -8.24 8.81
CA ILE A 96 21.75 -6.87 8.29
C ILE A 96 20.66 -6.07 8.99
N LYS A 97 21.04 -5.12 9.85
CA LYS A 97 20.10 -4.35 10.69
C LYS A 97 20.23 -2.83 10.58
N ASP A 98 21.27 -2.35 9.91
CA ASP A 98 21.60 -0.93 9.81
C ASP A 98 21.63 -0.46 8.35
N ASN A 99 21.58 0.86 8.16
CA ASN A 99 21.58 1.52 6.86
C ASN A 99 20.43 1.07 5.94
N LEU A 100 19.33 0.57 6.52
CA LEU A 100 18.18 0.09 5.76
C LEU A 100 17.30 1.25 5.31
N ALA A 101 16.79 1.15 4.08
CA ALA A 101 15.78 2.05 3.56
C ALA A 101 14.74 1.31 2.71
N VAL A 102 13.50 1.80 2.74
CA VAL A 102 12.40 1.36 1.87
C VAL A 102 11.93 2.56 1.06
N VAL A 103 11.68 2.37 -0.23
CA VAL A 103 11.18 3.44 -1.11
C VAL A 103 9.76 3.12 -1.55
N VAL A 104 8.83 4.05 -1.38
CA VAL A 104 7.41 3.86 -1.75
C VAL A 104 6.87 5.09 -2.46
N ASN A 105 5.76 4.92 -3.19
CA ASN A 105 5.04 6.09 -3.70
C ASN A 105 4.22 6.79 -2.59
N ASP A 106 3.84 8.01 -2.85
CA ASP A 106 3.03 8.89 -1.99
C ASP A 106 1.64 8.33 -1.65
N ALA A 107 1.06 7.53 -2.55
CA ALA A 107 -0.22 6.83 -2.34
C ALA A 107 -0.11 5.55 -1.47
N THR A 108 1.10 5.06 -1.16
CA THR A 108 1.28 3.86 -0.32
C THR A 108 0.89 4.14 1.13
N SER A 109 0.25 3.16 1.77
CA SER A 109 -0.21 3.21 3.16
C SER A 109 0.89 3.55 4.17
N LEU A 110 0.51 4.23 5.26
CA LEU A 110 1.34 4.53 6.42
C LEU A 110 1.68 3.29 7.28
N ASN A 111 1.08 2.14 6.98
CA ASN A 111 1.51 0.86 7.57
C ASN A 111 2.99 0.58 7.30
N ILE A 112 3.53 1.04 6.17
CA ILE A 112 4.94 0.82 5.81
C ILE A 112 5.87 1.56 6.77
N GLU A 113 5.56 2.80 7.13
CA GLU A 113 6.32 3.57 8.14
C GLU A 113 6.33 2.85 9.48
N LYS A 114 5.17 2.33 9.94
CA LYS A 114 5.10 1.62 11.21
C LYS A 114 5.94 0.36 11.21
N ILE A 115 5.82 -0.46 10.17
CA ILE A 115 6.64 -1.68 10.02
C ILE A 115 8.13 -1.31 9.97
N ALA A 116 8.52 -0.39 9.08
CA ALA A 116 9.91 -0.02 8.87
C ALA A 116 10.55 0.60 10.13
N SER A 117 9.80 1.42 10.89
CA SER A 117 10.32 2.05 12.11
C SER A 117 10.76 1.03 13.17
N LEU A 118 10.06 -0.12 13.28
CA LEU A 118 10.40 -1.20 14.19
C LEU A 118 11.68 -1.94 13.76
N PHE A 119 12.01 -1.89 12.46
CA PHE A 119 13.26 -2.38 11.89
C PHE A 119 14.34 -1.28 11.75
N ASN A 120 14.25 -0.17 12.51
CA ASN A 120 15.18 0.97 12.41
C ASN A 120 15.42 1.42 10.95
N THR A 121 14.38 1.32 10.12
CA THR A 121 14.45 1.50 8.67
C THR A 121 13.69 2.76 8.29
N LYS A 122 14.30 3.61 7.46
CA LYS A 122 13.65 4.84 7.00
C LYS A 122 12.86 4.58 5.71
N VAL A 123 11.65 5.11 5.66
CA VAL A 123 10.82 5.12 4.44
C VAL A 123 11.07 6.42 3.68
N TYR A 124 11.31 6.31 2.38
CA TYR A 124 11.45 7.42 1.45
C TYR A 124 10.26 7.39 0.50
N ARG A 125 9.55 8.52 0.40
CA ARG A 125 8.38 8.65 -0.47
C ARG A 125 8.69 9.49 -1.70
N VAL A 126 8.17 9.06 -2.84
CA VAL A 126 8.27 9.74 -4.13
C VAL A 126 6.89 9.85 -4.77
N GLU A 127 6.74 10.67 -5.80
CA GLU A 127 5.52 10.71 -6.60
C GLU A 127 5.25 9.35 -7.27
N VAL A 128 3.99 8.90 -7.31
CA VAL A 128 3.51 7.74 -8.11
C VAL A 128 4.21 7.65 -9.47
N GLY A 129 4.83 6.49 -9.72
CA GLY A 129 5.62 6.20 -10.91
C GLY A 129 6.83 5.31 -10.60
N GLU A 130 6.94 4.19 -11.32
CA GLU A 130 8.01 3.20 -11.15
C GLU A 130 9.42 3.79 -11.37
N ALA A 131 9.56 4.72 -12.32
CA ALA A 131 10.81 5.43 -12.57
C ALA A 131 11.30 6.23 -11.35
N ASN A 132 10.40 6.93 -10.64
CA ASN A 132 10.76 7.70 -9.45
C ASN A 132 11.22 6.77 -8.31
N LEU A 133 10.57 5.61 -8.17
CA LEU A 133 10.94 4.59 -7.18
C LEU A 133 12.36 4.09 -7.42
N THR A 134 12.65 3.67 -8.65
CA THR A 134 13.94 3.11 -9.04
C THR A 134 15.05 4.15 -8.96
N GLU A 135 14.81 5.38 -9.41
CA GLU A 135 15.76 6.49 -9.30
C GLU A 135 16.11 6.80 -7.84
N MET A 136 15.12 6.94 -6.96
CA MET A 136 15.36 7.19 -5.54
C MET A 136 16.12 6.02 -4.90
N ALA A 137 15.76 4.78 -5.21
CA ALA A 137 16.46 3.62 -4.67
C ALA A 137 17.94 3.57 -5.11
N ASP A 138 18.23 3.85 -6.37
CA ASP A 138 19.61 3.90 -6.89
C ASP A 138 20.39 5.06 -6.23
N LEU A 139 19.77 6.23 -6.04
CA LEU A 139 20.37 7.36 -5.32
C LEU A 139 20.70 7.01 -3.86
N LEU A 140 19.81 6.31 -3.14
CA LEU A 140 20.05 5.90 -1.76
C LEU A 140 21.13 4.83 -1.67
N ARG A 141 21.15 3.86 -2.59
CA ARG A 141 22.22 2.85 -2.68
C ARG A 141 23.59 3.49 -2.92
N ASN A 142 23.66 4.48 -3.80
CA ASN A 142 24.89 5.26 -4.04
C ASN A 142 25.36 6.04 -2.80
N LYS A 143 24.45 6.33 -1.84
CA LYS A 143 24.77 6.92 -0.53
C LYS A 143 25.13 5.89 0.54
N GLY A 144 25.23 4.61 0.19
CA GLY A 144 25.58 3.53 1.11
C GLY A 144 24.41 2.90 1.86
N LEU A 145 23.17 3.23 1.51
CA LEU A 145 21.97 2.60 2.10
C LEU A 145 21.64 1.28 1.40
N ILE A 146 21.07 0.35 2.16
CA ILE A 146 20.56 -0.93 1.68
C ILE A 146 19.07 -0.77 1.39
N VAL A 147 18.73 -0.64 0.11
CA VAL A 147 17.35 -0.64 -0.38
C VAL A 147 17.03 -2.00 -0.99
N LYS A 148 16.48 -2.90 -0.18
CA LYS A 148 16.11 -4.26 -0.65
C LYS A 148 14.75 -4.29 -1.35
N ILE A 149 13.80 -3.51 -0.85
CA ILE A 149 12.41 -3.51 -1.30
C ILE A 149 11.94 -2.07 -1.55
N LEU A 150 11.22 -1.90 -2.65
CA LEU A 150 10.55 -0.66 -3.04
C LEU A 150 9.26 -0.98 -3.79
N GLY A 151 8.30 -0.06 -3.87
CA GLY A 151 7.07 -0.36 -4.59
C GLY A 151 5.94 0.65 -4.46
N GLU A 152 4.81 0.30 -5.07
CA GLU A 152 3.57 1.06 -5.05
C GLU A 152 2.50 0.25 -4.33
N GLY A 153 2.45 0.35 -3.00
CA GLY A 153 1.46 -0.39 -2.21
C GLY A 153 0.01 -0.11 -2.63
N SER A 154 -0.24 1.05 -3.23
CA SER A 154 -1.53 1.43 -3.83
C SER A 154 -2.06 0.45 -4.89
N ASN A 155 -1.17 -0.27 -5.59
CA ASN A 155 -1.52 -1.29 -6.58
C ASN A 155 -0.93 -2.68 -6.25
N GLY A 156 -0.32 -2.83 -5.06
CA GLY A 156 0.30 -4.08 -4.61
C GLY A 156 1.62 -4.39 -5.33
N GLY A 157 2.09 -3.47 -6.17
CA GLY A 157 3.31 -3.59 -6.94
C GLY A 157 4.54 -3.55 -6.04
N ASN A 158 5.37 -4.57 -6.18
CA ASN A 158 6.60 -4.76 -5.43
C ASN A 158 7.79 -4.92 -6.38
N ILE A 159 8.91 -4.28 -6.03
CA ILE A 159 10.20 -4.48 -6.67
C ILE A 159 11.17 -4.94 -5.57
N THR A 160 11.71 -6.14 -5.74
CA THR A 160 12.75 -6.67 -4.85
C THR A 160 14.09 -6.63 -5.58
N TYR A 161 15.06 -5.90 -5.03
CA TYR A 161 16.41 -5.80 -5.59
C TYR A 161 17.04 -7.20 -5.74
N PRO A 162 17.69 -7.53 -6.89
CA PRO A 162 18.17 -6.62 -7.94
C PRO A 162 17.19 -6.31 -9.10
N SER A 163 15.92 -6.69 -9.01
CA SER A 163 14.93 -6.28 -10.04
C SER A 163 14.81 -4.76 -10.10
N LYS A 164 14.50 -4.26 -11.30
CA LYS A 164 14.16 -2.85 -11.56
C LYS A 164 12.70 -2.64 -11.96
N VAL A 165 11.96 -3.72 -12.17
CA VAL A 165 10.55 -3.69 -12.54
C VAL A 165 9.73 -4.40 -11.48
N ARG A 166 8.44 -4.05 -11.40
CA ARG A 166 7.52 -4.78 -10.54
C ARG A 166 7.44 -6.23 -11.00
N ASP A 167 7.46 -7.13 -10.02
CA ASP A 167 7.42 -8.57 -10.27
C ASP A 167 6.43 -9.25 -9.31
N PRO A 168 5.23 -9.59 -9.79
CA PRO A 168 4.19 -10.34 -9.08
C PRO A 168 4.69 -11.62 -8.40
N LEU A 169 5.65 -12.34 -9.00
CA LEU A 169 6.22 -13.56 -8.42
C LEU A 169 7.11 -13.23 -7.22
N THR A 170 7.84 -12.12 -7.25
CA THR A 170 8.64 -11.70 -6.09
C THR A 170 7.75 -11.42 -4.88
N THR A 171 6.59 -10.79 -5.09
CA THR A 171 5.57 -10.58 -4.05
C THR A 171 5.13 -11.92 -3.45
N LEU A 172 4.75 -12.88 -4.29
CA LEU A 172 4.33 -14.21 -3.84
C LEU A 172 5.43 -14.90 -3.05
N PHE A 173 6.68 -14.85 -3.52
CA PHE A 173 7.82 -15.45 -2.83
C PHE A 173 8.14 -14.76 -1.51
N SER A 174 8.02 -13.44 -1.39
CA SER A 174 8.16 -12.73 -0.12
C SER A 174 7.12 -13.23 0.89
N ILE A 175 5.86 -13.42 0.48
CA ILE A 175 4.81 -13.95 1.36
C ILE A 175 5.08 -15.41 1.74
N ILE A 176 5.51 -16.25 0.79
CA ILE A 176 5.86 -17.64 1.06
C ILE A 176 7.06 -17.73 2.01
N LYS A 177 8.10 -16.91 1.83
CA LYS A 177 9.24 -16.80 2.75
C LYS A 177 8.76 -16.52 4.18
N LEU A 178 7.87 -15.55 4.33
CA LEU A 178 7.33 -15.16 5.63
C LEU A 178 6.53 -16.29 6.29
N LEU A 179 5.84 -17.13 5.52
CA LEU A 179 5.07 -18.28 6.01
C LEU A 179 5.91 -19.53 6.28
N LYS A 180 7.06 -19.68 5.62
CA LYS A 180 7.88 -20.91 5.68
C LYS A 180 9.12 -20.77 6.56
N ILE A 181 9.73 -19.59 6.60
CA ILE A 181 10.90 -19.34 7.42
C ILE A 181 10.41 -18.77 8.77
N LYS A 182 10.12 -19.67 9.72
CA LYS A 182 9.55 -19.34 11.05
C LYS A 182 10.27 -18.19 11.77
N ASN A 183 11.59 -18.12 11.63
CA ASN A 183 12.39 -17.06 12.25
C ASN A 183 12.01 -15.65 11.76
N LEU A 184 11.49 -15.48 10.55
CA LEU A 184 11.09 -14.15 10.04
C LEU A 184 9.93 -13.59 10.87
N TYR A 185 8.85 -14.37 11.02
CA TYR A 185 7.73 -13.95 11.85
C TYR A 185 8.10 -13.88 13.33
N LYS A 186 8.97 -14.76 13.83
CA LYS A 186 9.48 -14.67 15.20
C LYS A 186 10.25 -13.37 15.47
N ILE A 187 11.10 -12.93 14.54
CA ILE A 187 11.81 -11.64 14.62
C ILE A 187 10.79 -10.51 14.68
N TRP A 188 9.82 -10.51 13.77
CA TRP A 188 8.76 -9.52 13.75
C TRP A 188 7.99 -9.45 15.07
N CYS A 189 7.49 -10.59 15.57
CA CYS A 189 6.79 -10.67 16.84
C CYS A 189 7.62 -10.09 17.98
N SER A 190 8.92 -10.42 18.03
CA SER A 190 9.83 -9.92 19.05
C SER A 190 10.00 -8.39 19.03
N ILE A 191 10.16 -7.78 17.84
CA ILE A 191 10.40 -6.33 17.75
C ILE A 191 9.11 -5.50 17.85
N SER A 192 7.98 -6.09 17.47
CA SER A 192 6.65 -5.47 17.49
C SER A 192 5.89 -5.73 18.79
N ASN A 193 6.49 -6.44 19.75
CA ASN A 193 5.85 -6.89 20.99
C ASN A 193 4.55 -7.70 20.77
N ASN A 194 4.48 -8.45 19.68
CA ASN A 194 3.39 -9.39 19.43
C ASN A 194 3.74 -10.80 19.93
N SER A 195 2.74 -11.56 20.34
CA SER A 195 2.93 -12.96 20.74
C SER A 195 3.23 -13.84 19.53
N TYR A 196 4.31 -14.61 19.60
CA TYR A 196 4.66 -15.60 18.59
C TYR A 196 3.96 -16.94 18.85
N ASN A 197 3.40 -17.54 17.80
CA ASN A 197 2.89 -18.90 17.78
C ASN A 197 3.59 -19.66 16.65
N GLU A 198 4.04 -20.89 16.89
CA GLU A 198 4.76 -21.69 15.88
C GLU A 198 3.88 -22.15 14.70
N HIS A 199 2.57 -22.22 14.91
CA HIS A 199 1.55 -22.61 13.93
C HIS A 199 0.76 -21.41 13.40
N TYR A 200 1.41 -20.24 13.31
CA TYR A 200 0.81 -19.04 12.76
C TYR A 200 0.31 -19.23 11.32
N THR A 201 -0.74 -18.47 11.00
CA THR A 201 -1.34 -18.39 9.68
C THR A 201 -1.07 -17.03 9.05
N LEU A 202 -1.40 -16.86 7.77
CA LEU A 202 -1.36 -15.55 7.12
C LEU A 202 -2.26 -14.53 7.83
N GLU A 203 -3.41 -14.99 8.36
CA GLU A 203 -4.32 -14.12 9.12
C GLU A 203 -3.68 -13.59 10.40
N ASP A 204 -2.90 -14.43 11.10
CA ASP A 204 -2.21 -14.01 12.32
C ASP A 204 -1.18 -12.92 12.00
N ILE A 205 -0.41 -13.08 10.92
CA ILE A 205 0.52 -12.05 10.45
C ILE A 205 -0.24 -10.76 10.11
N LEU A 206 -1.32 -10.86 9.31
CA LEU A 206 -2.11 -9.71 8.87
C LEU A 206 -2.64 -8.88 10.05
N LYS A 207 -3.00 -9.51 11.17
CA LYS A 207 -3.45 -8.81 12.38
C LYS A 207 -2.34 -7.99 13.03
N THR A 208 -1.10 -8.47 12.97
CA THR A 208 0.04 -7.78 13.59
C THR A 208 0.52 -6.54 12.81
N ILE A 209 0.10 -6.38 11.56
CA ILE A 209 0.56 -5.28 10.68
C ILE A 209 -0.55 -4.26 10.36
N ASN A 210 -1.69 -4.33 11.03
CA ASN A 210 -2.86 -3.49 10.77
C ASN A 210 -2.85 -2.21 11.64
N PHE A 211 -1.87 -1.34 11.42
CA PHE A 211 -1.73 -0.08 12.16
C PHE A 211 -2.65 1.02 11.63
N TYR A 212 -2.88 1.04 10.31
CA TYR A 212 -3.76 1.97 9.63
C TYR A 212 -4.75 1.23 8.74
N SER A 213 -5.98 1.72 8.73
CA SER A 213 -7.02 1.37 7.78
C SER A 213 -6.99 2.32 6.59
N ASN A 214 -7.15 1.77 5.37
CA ASN A 214 -7.05 2.53 4.13
C ASN A 214 -8.25 2.26 3.21
N VAL A 215 -8.59 3.27 2.42
CA VAL A 215 -9.51 3.13 1.28
C VAL A 215 -8.77 2.47 0.12
N GLU A 216 -9.41 1.50 -0.52
CA GLU A 216 -8.84 0.85 -1.71
C GLU A 216 -8.89 1.78 -2.93
N VAL A 217 -7.78 1.86 -3.66
CA VAL A 217 -7.57 2.79 -4.78
C VAL A 217 -8.52 2.51 -5.94
N SER A 218 -8.90 1.26 -6.13
CA SER A 218 -9.88 0.81 -7.13
C SER A 218 -11.33 0.95 -6.69
N SER A 219 -11.61 1.30 -5.44
CA SER A 219 -12.99 1.49 -4.99
C SER A 219 -13.63 2.68 -5.71
N GLU A 220 -14.94 2.61 -5.97
CA GLU A 220 -15.68 3.70 -6.62
C GLU A 220 -15.57 5.02 -5.85
N LYS A 221 -15.53 4.95 -4.51
CA LYS A 221 -15.36 6.12 -3.64
C LYS A 221 -13.98 6.77 -3.75
N ALA A 222 -12.95 6.04 -4.18
CA ALA A 222 -11.61 6.58 -4.41
C ALA A 222 -11.46 7.26 -5.79
N MET A 223 -12.52 7.27 -6.61
CA MET A 223 -12.51 7.80 -7.98
C MET A 223 -13.39 9.05 -8.09
N LEU A 224 -12.74 10.20 -8.14
CA LEU A 224 -13.42 11.49 -8.21
C LEU A 224 -13.42 12.04 -9.64
N LYS A 225 -14.60 12.22 -10.23
CA LYS A 225 -14.78 12.75 -11.59
C LYS A 225 -14.95 14.27 -11.55
N ILE A 226 -13.83 15.00 -11.60
CA ILE A 226 -13.81 16.47 -11.71
C ILE A 226 -12.97 16.93 -12.89
N LYS A 227 -13.31 18.09 -13.46
CA LYS A 227 -12.52 18.76 -14.50
C LYS A 227 -11.77 19.93 -13.88
N ALA A 228 -10.54 19.67 -13.41
CA ALA A 228 -9.64 20.71 -12.93
C ALA A 228 -8.80 21.25 -14.10
N LYS A 229 -9.05 22.49 -14.54
CA LYS A 229 -8.27 23.12 -15.62
C LYS A 229 -6.84 23.47 -15.19
N ASN A 230 -6.66 23.80 -13.91
CA ASN A 230 -5.38 24.14 -13.32
C ASN A 230 -5.23 23.47 -11.95
N GLN A 231 -4.29 22.52 -11.83
CA GLN A 231 -4.07 21.77 -10.59
C GLN A 231 -3.45 22.63 -9.48
N GLU A 232 -2.67 23.65 -9.81
CA GLU A 232 -2.08 24.57 -8.84
C GLU A 232 -3.16 25.38 -8.13
N ILE A 233 -4.11 25.94 -8.89
CA ILE A 233 -5.24 26.69 -8.33
C ILE A 233 -6.12 25.77 -7.48
N LEU A 234 -6.45 24.57 -7.98
CA LEU A 234 -7.23 23.58 -7.23
C LEU A 234 -6.58 23.27 -5.87
N LYS A 235 -5.29 22.93 -5.85
CA LYS A 235 -4.58 22.57 -4.62
C LYS A 235 -4.45 23.75 -3.68
N THR A 236 -4.21 24.96 -4.20
CA THR A 236 -4.14 26.18 -3.39
C THR A 236 -5.48 26.50 -2.73
N ASN A 237 -6.59 26.33 -3.46
CA ASN A 237 -7.93 26.50 -2.89
C ASN A 237 -8.25 25.42 -1.86
N TYR A 238 -7.85 24.16 -2.13
CA TYR A 238 -7.99 23.06 -1.19
C TYR A 238 -7.26 23.34 0.14
N GLU A 239 -6.03 23.83 0.08
CA GLU A 239 -5.22 24.18 1.26
C GLU A 239 -5.88 25.25 2.12
N LYS A 240 -6.40 26.31 1.50
CA LYS A 240 -7.12 27.40 2.19
C LYS A 240 -8.41 26.90 2.84
N LEU A 241 -9.15 26.03 2.16
CA LEU A 241 -10.37 25.45 2.71
C LEU A 241 -10.06 24.49 3.86
N LEU A 242 -9.03 23.67 3.74
CA LEU A 242 -8.58 22.79 4.82
C LEU A 242 -8.19 23.59 6.08
N GLU A 243 -7.44 24.69 5.92
CA GLU A 243 -7.07 25.58 7.03
C GLU A 243 -8.31 26.11 7.76
N LYS A 244 -9.32 26.56 6.99
CA LYS A 244 -10.59 27.06 7.54
C LYS A 244 -11.38 25.95 8.26
N GLU A 245 -11.41 24.75 7.71
CA GLU A 245 -12.22 23.63 8.21
C GLU A 245 -11.53 22.85 9.34
N PHE A 246 -10.21 22.96 9.51
CA PHE A 246 -9.42 22.12 10.43
C PHE A 246 -10.00 22.05 11.85
N ASN A 247 -10.39 23.20 12.41
CA ASN A 247 -10.95 23.28 13.77
C ASN A 247 -12.49 23.18 13.80
N ASN A 248 -13.16 23.29 12.65
CA ASN A 248 -14.62 23.40 12.55
C ASN A 248 -15.29 22.10 12.08
N ASN A 249 -14.55 21.23 11.41
CA ASN A 249 -15.10 20.02 10.83
C ASN A 249 -15.38 18.95 11.89
N THR A 250 -16.60 18.41 11.88
CA THR A 250 -17.06 17.44 12.89
C THR A 250 -16.40 16.06 12.79
N VAL A 251 -15.88 15.67 11.62
CA VAL A 251 -15.13 14.42 11.46
C VAL A 251 -13.73 14.58 12.04
N LEU A 252 -13.07 15.70 11.75
CA LEU A 252 -11.74 16.01 12.28
C LEU A 252 -11.74 16.12 13.82
N GLN A 253 -12.77 16.73 14.41
CA GLN A 253 -12.93 16.84 15.87
C GLN A 253 -13.09 15.49 16.59
N LYS A 254 -13.49 14.42 15.89
CA LYS A 254 -13.58 13.07 16.47
C LYS A 254 -12.22 12.36 16.52
N LEU A 255 -11.22 12.87 15.80
CA LEU A 255 -9.87 12.32 15.80
C LEU A 255 -9.00 13.03 16.84
N PRO A 256 -8.05 12.33 17.50
CA PRO A 256 -7.12 12.94 18.45
C PRO A 256 -6.00 13.75 17.75
N ILE A 257 -6.37 14.68 16.87
CA ILE A 257 -5.46 15.49 16.05
C ILE A 257 -5.32 16.90 16.62
N HIS A 258 -4.13 17.48 16.45
CA HIS A 258 -3.77 18.79 16.99
C HIS A 258 -3.13 19.71 15.95
N ASN A 259 -2.47 19.14 14.94
CA ASN A 259 -1.98 19.87 13.79
C ASN A 259 -2.01 18.99 12.53
N TYR A 260 -1.63 19.58 11.40
CA TYR A 260 -1.41 18.86 10.15
C TYR A 260 -0.19 19.38 9.41
N GLU A 261 0.33 18.55 8.52
CA GLU A 261 1.39 18.90 7.56
C GLU A 261 0.91 18.57 6.15
N ILE A 262 1.22 19.43 5.18
CA ILE A 262 0.94 19.19 3.77
C ILE A 262 2.25 18.93 3.05
N ILE A 263 2.31 17.82 2.33
CA ILE A 263 3.45 17.40 1.54
C ILE A 263 3.00 17.29 0.09
N ASN A 264 3.73 17.95 -0.80
CA ASN A 264 3.60 17.83 -2.24
C ASN A 264 4.73 16.94 -2.77
N TYR A 265 4.43 16.16 -3.80
CA TYR A 265 5.36 15.23 -4.42
C TYR A 265 5.66 15.66 -5.85
N GLU A 266 6.95 15.75 -6.19
CA GLU A 266 7.43 16.19 -7.51
C GLU A 266 8.59 15.28 -7.94
N GLY A 267 8.28 14.24 -8.72
CA GLY A 267 9.24 13.19 -9.04
C GLY A 267 9.77 12.51 -7.78
N ILE A 268 11.08 12.53 -7.57
CA ILE A 268 11.74 11.98 -6.37
C ILE A 268 11.75 12.92 -5.15
N LYS A 269 11.19 14.12 -5.25
CA LYS A 269 11.25 15.15 -4.19
C LYS A 269 9.93 15.25 -3.41
N GLN A 270 10.08 15.58 -2.13
CA GLN A 270 9.00 16.01 -1.24
C GLN A 270 9.18 17.50 -0.94
N THR A 271 8.12 18.28 -1.09
CA THR A 271 8.15 19.73 -0.93
C THR A 271 6.97 20.22 -0.10
N LEU A 272 7.21 21.18 0.80
CA LEU A 272 6.13 21.85 1.56
C LEU A 272 5.39 22.87 0.69
N SER A 273 6.10 23.48 -0.25
CA SER A 273 5.55 24.38 -1.25
C SER A 273 5.86 23.84 -2.64
N ARG A 274 4.84 23.81 -3.50
CA ARG A 274 4.97 23.32 -4.88
C ARG A 274 5.98 24.17 -5.65
N THR A 275 6.84 23.51 -6.41
CA THR A 275 7.85 24.15 -7.29
C THR A 275 7.74 23.70 -8.75
N GLY A 276 6.99 22.63 -9.01
CA GLY A 276 6.74 22.09 -10.34
C GLY A 276 5.35 22.43 -10.87
N ASP A 277 4.88 21.62 -11.82
CA ASP A 277 3.60 21.79 -12.52
C ASP A 277 2.36 21.47 -11.67
N SER A 278 2.54 21.19 -10.38
CA SER A 278 1.50 20.81 -9.44
C SER A 278 0.75 19.51 -9.80
N SER A 279 1.27 18.66 -10.68
CA SER A 279 0.59 17.43 -11.15
C SER A 279 0.79 16.19 -10.27
N GLY A 280 1.79 16.19 -9.38
CA GLY A 280 2.05 15.09 -8.45
C GLY A 280 1.00 14.97 -7.33
N GLY A 281 1.16 14.07 -6.38
CA GLY A 281 0.21 13.96 -5.27
C GLY A 281 0.35 15.09 -4.26
N LEU A 282 -0.77 15.40 -3.60
CA LEU A 282 -0.80 16.21 -2.37
C LEU A 282 -1.25 15.28 -1.24
N LYS A 283 -0.44 15.20 -0.17
CA LYS A 283 -0.74 14.42 1.04
C LYS A 283 -0.86 15.34 2.24
N VAL A 284 -1.95 15.21 2.98
CA VAL A 284 -2.15 15.84 4.29
C VAL A 284 -1.88 14.79 5.36
N LEU A 285 -1.04 15.10 6.34
CA LEU A 285 -0.75 14.25 7.49
C LEU A 285 -1.30 14.93 8.74
N PHE A 286 -2.36 14.39 9.32
CA PHE A 286 -2.91 14.86 10.60
C PHE A 286 -2.18 14.21 11.75
N LYS A 287 -1.67 15.00 12.70
CA LYS A 287 -0.85 14.51 13.82
C LYS A 287 -1.41 14.90 15.18
N ASN A 288 -1.13 14.08 16.18
CA ASN A 288 -1.43 14.39 17.59
C ASN A 288 -0.32 15.26 18.23
N ASN A 289 -0.47 15.59 19.51
CA ASN A 289 0.54 16.35 20.29
C ASN A 289 1.91 15.69 20.38
N LYS A 290 2.00 14.38 20.15
CA LYS A 290 3.26 13.63 20.13
C LYS A 290 3.88 13.56 18.74
N HIS A 291 3.35 14.30 17.77
CA HIS A 291 3.72 14.27 16.35
C HIS A 291 3.48 12.92 15.67
N GLU A 292 2.66 12.05 16.26
CA GLU A 292 2.27 10.78 15.65
C GLU A 292 1.17 11.02 14.63
N ILE A 293 1.29 10.43 13.44
CA ILE A 293 0.30 10.57 12.38
C ILE A 293 -0.94 9.73 12.74
N ILE A 294 -2.09 10.39 12.85
CA ILE A 294 -3.38 9.76 13.21
C ILE A 294 -4.19 9.44 11.96
N ALA A 295 -4.12 10.31 10.96
CA ALA A 295 -4.83 10.14 9.71
C ALA A 295 -4.07 10.82 8.57
N SER A 296 -4.37 10.43 7.34
CA SER A 296 -3.90 11.13 6.16
C SER A 296 -4.96 11.22 5.09
N LEU A 297 -4.85 12.28 4.28
CA LEU A 297 -5.59 12.46 3.04
C LEU A 297 -4.58 12.49 1.91
N TRP A 298 -4.93 11.93 0.77
CA TRP A 298 -4.11 12.05 -0.43
C TRP A 298 -4.99 12.23 -1.65
N PHE A 299 -4.55 13.06 -2.59
CA PHE A 299 -5.17 13.10 -3.91
C PHE A 299 -4.20 13.47 -5.02
N ARG A 300 -4.50 12.99 -6.21
CA ARG A 300 -3.75 13.26 -7.44
C ARG A 300 -4.64 13.10 -8.67
N GLY A 301 -4.47 13.98 -9.65
CA GLY A 301 -5.04 13.79 -10.98
C GLY A 301 -4.36 12.61 -11.69
N SER A 302 -5.13 11.63 -12.16
CA SER A 302 -4.56 10.51 -12.89
C SER A 302 -3.91 10.98 -14.19
N LYS A 303 -2.71 10.46 -14.48
CA LYS A 303 -2.00 10.73 -15.74
C LYS A 303 -2.49 9.84 -16.90
N THR A 304 -3.26 8.80 -16.59
CA THR A 304 -3.72 7.80 -17.57
C THR A 304 -5.23 7.82 -17.77
N GLU A 305 -5.98 8.47 -16.87
CA GLU A 305 -7.44 8.48 -16.87
C GLU A 305 -7.96 9.88 -16.50
N PRO A 306 -9.13 10.32 -17.00
CA PRO A 306 -9.69 11.64 -16.72
C PRO A 306 -10.40 11.69 -15.34
N ILE A 307 -9.71 11.23 -14.29
CA ILE A 307 -10.22 11.17 -12.92
C ILE A 307 -9.15 11.60 -11.91
N PHE A 308 -9.59 12.07 -10.75
CA PHE A 308 -8.75 12.21 -9.58
C PHE A 308 -8.85 10.94 -8.74
N ARG A 309 -7.70 10.45 -8.28
CA ARG A 309 -7.65 9.42 -7.25
C ARG A 309 -7.62 10.13 -5.90
N VAL A 310 -8.50 9.73 -4.99
CA VAL A 310 -8.65 10.30 -3.65
C VAL A 310 -8.60 9.19 -2.62
N LEU A 311 -7.78 9.37 -1.58
CA LEU A 311 -7.60 8.38 -0.53
C LEU A 311 -7.68 9.03 0.84
N SER A 312 -8.21 8.28 1.79
CA SER A 312 -8.07 8.55 3.21
C SER A 312 -7.45 7.34 3.88
N GLU A 313 -6.76 7.60 4.97
CA GLU A 313 -6.18 6.60 5.84
C GLU A 313 -6.29 7.08 7.29
N VAL A 314 -6.56 6.17 8.22
CA VAL A 314 -6.73 6.47 9.64
C VAL A 314 -6.13 5.34 10.47
N ILE A 315 -5.60 5.64 11.66
CA ILE A 315 -5.18 4.58 12.59
C ILE A 315 -6.32 3.59 12.81
N SER A 316 -5.99 2.30 12.91
CA SER A 316 -6.97 1.22 12.86
C SER A 316 -8.03 1.26 13.97
N GLU A 317 -7.72 1.89 15.11
CA GLU A 317 -8.64 2.14 16.22
C GLU A 317 -9.82 3.06 15.84
N HIS A 318 -9.65 3.90 14.82
CA HIS A 318 -10.66 4.84 14.31
C HIS A 318 -11.13 4.48 12.90
N ASN A 319 -11.14 3.19 12.57
CA ASN A 319 -11.58 2.69 11.26
C ASN A 319 -13.01 3.11 10.88
N ASP A 320 -13.87 3.36 11.87
CA ASP A 320 -15.23 3.89 11.68
C ASP A 320 -15.24 5.28 11.02
N LEU A 321 -14.16 6.05 11.16
CA LEU A 321 -13.99 7.37 10.56
C LEU A 321 -13.32 7.35 9.18
N LEU A 322 -12.91 6.18 8.66
CA LEU A 322 -12.20 6.07 7.37
C LEU A 322 -12.98 6.70 6.21
N TYR A 323 -14.24 6.31 6.04
CA TYR A 323 -15.10 6.81 4.98
C TYR A 323 -15.66 8.21 5.26
N PRO A 324 -16.12 8.56 6.48
CA PRO A 324 -16.45 9.95 6.82
C PRO A 324 -15.32 10.93 6.52
N LEU A 325 -14.07 10.53 6.76
CA LEU A 325 -12.88 11.33 6.44
C LEU A 325 -12.66 11.45 4.91
N LEU A 326 -12.94 10.38 4.16
CA LEU A 326 -12.90 10.42 2.68
C LEU A 326 -13.99 11.34 2.11
N ASP A 327 -15.19 11.30 2.68
CA ASP A 327 -16.32 12.13 2.25
C ASP A 327 -15.98 13.62 2.48
N PHE A 328 -15.48 13.98 3.67
CA PHE A 328 -14.94 15.32 3.95
C PHE A 328 -13.88 15.75 2.95
N HIS A 329 -12.92 14.87 2.67
CA HIS A 329 -11.85 15.13 1.71
C HIS A 329 -12.40 15.41 0.31
N THR A 330 -13.37 14.61 -0.13
CA THR A 330 -14.01 14.73 -1.43
C THR A 330 -14.80 16.04 -1.55
N ASP A 331 -15.54 16.42 -0.49
CA ASP A 331 -16.28 17.69 -0.43
C ASP A 331 -15.36 18.90 -0.46
N LEU A 332 -14.20 18.84 0.20
CA LEU A 332 -13.16 19.86 0.12
C LEU A 332 -12.63 20.02 -1.31
N ILE A 333 -12.34 18.93 -2.01
CA ILE A 333 -11.85 18.99 -3.40
C ILE A 333 -12.93 19.55 -4.32
N HIS A 334 -14.18 19.14 -4.17
CA HIS A 334 -15.30 19.71 -4.94
C HIS A 334 -15.44 21.21 -4.72
N SER A 335 -15.39 21.65 -3.46
CA SER A 335 -15.46 23.06 -3.10
C SER A 335 -14.25 23.84 -3.61
N ALA A 336 -13.05 23.25 -3.58
CA ALA A 336 -11.86 23.87 -4.15
C ALA A 336 -11.94 24.03 -5.67
N ASN A 337 -12.53 23.04 -6.36
CA ASN A 337 -12.71 23.02 -7.81
C ASN A 337 -13.82 23.99 -8.29
N SER A 338 -14.79 24.33 -7.46
CA SER A 338 -15.80 25.35 -7.81
C SER A 338 -15.25 26.78 -7.71
N LEU A 339 -14.10 26.96 -7.06
CA LEU A 339 -13.37 28.22 -6.94
C LEU A 339 -12.29 28.41 -8.03
N THR A 340 -12.17 27.48 -8.99
CA THR A 340 -11.26 27.54 -10.14
C THR A 340 -11.99 27.95 -11.40
#